data_AF-A0A954S7Z3-F1
#
_entry.id   AF-A0A954S7Z3-F1
#
_cell.length_a   1.000
_cell.length_b   1.000
_cell.length_c   1.000
_cell.angle_alpha   90.00
_cell.angle_beta   90.00
_cell.angle_gamma   90.00
#
_symmetry.space_group_name_H-M   'P 1'
#
loop_
_entity.id
_entity.type
_entity.pdbx_description
1 polymer ?
#
loop_
_entity_poly.entity_id
_entity_poly.type
_entity_poly.pdbx_seq_one_letter_code
_entity_poly.pdbx_strand_id
1 'polypeptide(L)'
;MNVLRACIRWYRLVLPVPGLTLGFLVFFGLSEALSMVVFHWSIPPGEIFAPENPLGGGVCVLAAMVYAGFRVFYFHPLWQPRYRRWLLSTPWTVIDPLPGGPVQLALQDLIPLTLLSLGASRLEGHHWYVVPGMFAAIWMLASLVTFACVGPRWLAYVLVFLAGGIARTALTEPTIAISIAGIMIAATQWGHHLSLSKFHDWAPEWNEKPGFDDVLTSNTEAIAEHQMQSLLGWPFEQMAPDLKKYQTLLKPWTGFLLALLVAWEYDCIIHLMAAIERRPIGFLGLGTFVGGIGVGLSSLRLFGFLNGHAPPLTLMGRIKTGRLIIPGYDYVFIAPALVLLVSTIGVGLAHFIPLPPILKASGLLMTIVFLVSTTPPDLAEFHYTGNHRITPDMKQRTSNFLIKD
;
A
#
# COMPACT_ATOMS: atom_id res chain seq x y z
N MET A 1 -28.43 -10.93 35.36
CA MET A 1 -28.72 -10.08 34.17
C MET A 1 -27.68 -8.96 33.96
N ASN A 2 -27.14 -8.32 35.01
CA ASN A 2 -26.15 -7.23 34.86
C ASN A 2 -24.81 -7.68 34.25
N VAL A 3 -24.29 -8.85 34.62
CA VAL A 3 -23.03 -9.39 34.07
C VAL A 3 -23.12 -9.62 32.56
N LEU A 4 -24.21 -10.26 32.09
CA LEU A 4 -24.41 -10.51 30.66
C LEU A 4 -24.47 -9.20 29.85
N ARG A 5 -25.16 -8.16 30.37
CA ARG A 5 -25.21 -6.85 29.72
C ARG A 5 -23.84 -6.18 29.69
N ALA A 6 -23.04 -6.33 30.76
CA ALA A 6 -21.66 -5.83 30.80
C ALA A 6 -20.78 -6.55 29.77
N CYS A 7 -20.85 -7.87 29.66
CA CYS A 7 -20.11 -8.65 28.66
C CYS A 7 -20.51 -8.26 27.23
N ILE A 8 -21.80 -8.10 26.95
CA ILE A 8 -22.28 -7.68 25.62
C ILE A 8 -21.78 -6.27 25.30
N ARG A 9 -21.84 -5.33 26.26
CA ARG A 9 -21.31 -3.97 26.06
C ARG A 9 -19.80 -3.98 25.82
N TRP A 10 -19.05 -4.76 26.59
CA TRP A 10 -17.60 -4.91 26.45
C TRP A 10 -17.20 -5.47 25.08
N TYR A 11 -17.92 -6.48 24.58
CA TYR A 11 -17.65 -7.10 23.28
C TYR A 11 -18.08 -6.22 22.09
N ARG A 12 -19.19 -5.47 22.24
CA ARG A 12 -19.69 -4.53 21.22
C ARG A 12 -18.70 -3.41 20.87
N LEU A 13 -17.71 -3.14 21.71
CA LEU A 13 -16.67 -2.13 21.44
C LEU A 13 -15.75 -2.51 20.27
N VAL A 14 -15.64 -3.80 19.94
CA VAL A 14 -14.65 -4.32 18.99
C VAL A 14 -15.32 -5.02 17.79
N LEU A 15 -16.61 -5.33 17.91
CA LEU A 15 -17.40 -5.92 16.82
C LEU A 15 -17.73 -4.92 15.72
N PRO A 16 -17.83 -5.37 14.46
CA PRO A 16 -18.45 -4.61 13.39
C PRO A 16 -19.88 -4.19 13.68
N VAL A 17 -20.39 -3.23 12.92
CA VAL A 17 -21.80 -2.87 12.95
C VAL A 17 -22.66 -4.13 12.78
N PRO A 18 -23.74 -4.32 13.57
CA PRO A 18 -24.48 -5.57 13.62
C PRO A 18 -24.94 -6.10 12.25
N GLY A 19 -25.25 -5.21 11.31
CA GLY A 19 -25.61 -5.57 9.94
C GLY A 19 -24.50 -6.29 9.18
N LEU A 20 -23.23 -5.86 9.34
CA LEU A 20 -22.08 -6.53 8.72
C LEU A 20 -21.84 -7.91 9.33
N THR A 21 -21.92 -8.02 10.66
CA THR A 21 -21.76 -9.31 11.35
C THR A 21 -22.87 -10.28 10.96
N LEU A 22 -24.13 -9.82 10.91
CA LEU A 22 -25.26 -10.64 10.47
C LEU A 22 -25.11 -11.06 9.01
N GLY A 23 -24.77 -10.12 8.12
CA GLY A 23 -24.53 -10.40 6.71
C GLY A 23 -23.43 -11.45 6.50
N PHE A 24 -22.34 -11.36 7.26
CA PHE A 24 -21.28 -12.37 7.24
C PHE A 24 -21.77 -13.75 7.72
N LEU A 25 -22.50 -13.81 8.84
CA LEU A 25 -23.03 -15.08 9.35
C LEU A 25 -23.99 -15.75 8.36
N VAL A 26 -24.85 -14.96 7.71
CA VAL A 26 -25.74 -15.45 6.64
C VAL A 26 -24.92 -15.94 5.46
N PHE A 27 -23.93 -15.18 5.00
CA PHE A 27 -23.07 -15.57 3.89
C PHE A 27 -22.29 -16.87 4.18
N PHE A 28 -21.70 -16.99 5.37
CA PHE A 28 -21.00 -18.20 5.81
C PHE A 28 -21.94 -19.41 5.91
N GLY A 29 -23.12 -19.23 6.50
CA GLY A 29 -24.13 -20.29 6.56
C GLY A 29 -24.58 -20.75 5.17
N LEU A 30 -24.77 -19.82 4.23
CA LEU A 30 -25.09 -20.12 2.84
C LEU A 30 -23.94 -20.83 2.11
N SER A 31 -22.69 -20.42 2.34
CA SER A 31 -21.52 -21.09 1.73
C SER A 31 -21.36 -22.52 2.23
N GLU A 32 -21.61 -22.77 3.52
CA GLU A 32 -21.60 -24.12 4.10
C GLU A 32 -22.75 -24.97 3.54
N ALA A 33 -23.98 -24.43 3.50
CA ALA A 33 -25.13 -25.13 2.95
C ALA A 33 -24.94 -25.48 1.47
N LEU A 34 -24.42 -24.54 0.67
CA LEU A 34 -24.10 -24.77 -0.73
C LEU A 34 -23.03 -25.86 -0.89
N SER A 35 -21.98 -25.80 -0.08
CA SER A 35 -20.93 -26.82 -0.08
C SER A 35 -21.51 -28.20 0.21
N MET A 36 -22.34 -28.33 1.25
CA MET A 36 -23.03 -29.58 1.58
C MET A 36 -23.89 -30.11 0.42
N VAL A 37 -24.65 -29.23 -0.26
CA VAL A 37 -25.47 -29.63 -1.42
C VAL A 37 -24.61 -30.09 -2.59
N VAL A 38 -23.56 -29.33 -2.94
CA VAL A 38 -22.66 -29.66 -4.04
C VAL A 38 -21.94 -30.99 -3.76
N PHE A 39 -21.41 -31.19 -2.54
CA PHE A 39 -20.74 -32.43 -2.18
C PHE A 39 -21.69 -33.61 -2.14
N HIS A 40 -22.89 -33.44 -1.60
CA HIS A 40 -23.88 -34.53 -1.55
C HIS A 40 -24.29 -35.01 -2.95
N TRP A 41 -24.31 -34.12 -3.95
CA TRP A 41 -24.67 -34.45 -5.33
C TRP A 41 -23.50 -34.98 -6.16
N SER A 42 -22.26 -34.69 -5.76
CA SER A 42 -21.06 -35.01 -6.54
C SER A 42 -20.36 -36.31 -6.12
N ILE A 43 -20.63 -36.82 -4.92
CA ILE A 43 -19.97 -38.02 -4.40
C ILE A 43 -20.82 -39.26 -4.72
N PRO A 44 -20.27 -40.27 -5.43
CA PRO A 44 -20.95 -41.55 -5.65
C PRO A 44 -21.30 -42.23 -4.31
N PRO A 45 -22.45 -42.90 -4.19
CA PRO A 45 -22.80 -43.63 -2.99
C PRO A 45 -21.77 -44.74 -2.72
N GLY A 46 -20.96 -44.59 -1.67
CA GLY A 46 -20.01 -45.61 -1.22
C GLY A 46 -18.64 -45.09 -0.79
N GLU A 47 -18.25 -43.87 -1.18
CA GLU A 47 -16.97 -43.29 -0.75
C GLU A 47 -17.17 -42.35 0.45
N ILE A 48 -16.69 -42.77 1.63
CA ILE A 48 -16.63 -41.93 2.84
C ILE A 48 -15.38 -41.05 2.75
N PHE A 49 -15.36 -40.10 1.81
CA PHE A 49 -14.39 -39.01 1.89
C PHE A 49 -14.96 -37.92 2.79
N ALA A 50 -14.16 -37.46 3.75
CA ALA A 50 -14.44 -36.18 4.40
C ALA A 50 -14.41 -35.12 3.28
N PRO A 51 -15.52 -34.41 3.00
CA PRO A 51 -15.51 -33.45 1.92
C PRO A 51 -14.51 -32.35 2.25
N GLU A 52 -13.43 -32.27 1.48
CA GLU A 52 -12.57 -31.08 1.45
C GLU A 52 -13.48 -29.90 1.06
N ASN A 53 -13.88 -29.08 2.02
CA ASN A 53 -14.68 -27.89 1.74
C ASN A 53 -13.77 -26.64 1.75
N PRO A 54 -13.01 -26.38 0.66
CA PRO A 54 -12.08 -25.25 0.59
C PRO A 54 -12.82 -23.90 0.62
N LEU A 55 -14.10 -23.88 0.21
CA LEU A 55 -14.91 -22.67 0.21
C LEU A 55 -15.14 -22.16 1.64
N GLY A 56 -15.55 -23.02 2.57
CA GLY A 56 -15.76 -22.62 3.98
C GLY A 56 -14.51 -22.04 4.63
N GLY A 57 -13.34 -22.61 4.32
CA GLY A 57 -12.04 -22.21 4.89
C GLY A 57 -11.63 -20.86 4.34
N GLY A 58 -11.76 -20.71 3.02
CA GLY A 58 -11.58 -19.44 2.32
C GLY A 58 -12.49 -18.34 2.87
N VAL A 59 -13.77 -18.64 3.15
CA VAL A 59 -14.70 -17.66 3.75
C VAL A 59 -14.25 -17.24 5.16
N CYS A 60 -13.79 -18.18 5.99
CA CYS A 60 -13.27 -17.85 7.33
C CYS A 60 -12.02 -16.97 7.27
N VAL A 61 -11.09 -17.26 6.35
CA VAL A 61 -9.88 -16.46 6.14
C VAL A 61 -10.24 -15.06 5.62
N LEU A 62 -11.11 -14.97 4.62
CA LEU A 62 -11.61 -13.70 4.10
C LEU A 62 -12.29 -12.87 5.18
N ALA A 63 -13.10 -13.50 6.04
CA ALA A 63 -13.74 -12.84 7.18
C ALA A 63 -12.71 -12.20 8.12
N ALA A 64 -11.65 -12.95 8.43
CA ALA A 64 -10.58 -12.48 9.30
C ALA A 64 -9.83 -11.30 8.66
N MET A 65 -9.56 -11.34 7.36
CA MET A 65 -8.96 -10.22 6.61
C MET A 65 -9.85 -8.98 6.62
N VAL A 66 -11.15 -9.13 6.33
CA VAL A 66 -12.11 -8.02 6.36
C VAL A 66 -12.23 -7.45 7.77
N TYR A 67 -12.26 -8.31 8.79
CA TYR A 67 -12.31 -7.88 10.18
C TYR A 67 -11.06 -7.09 10.58
N ALA A 68 -9.86 -7.55 10.21
CA ALA A 68 -8.61 -6.84 10.43
C ALA A 68 -8.61 -5.43 9.79
N GLY A 69 -9.03 -5.34 8.52
CA GLY A 69 -9.16 -4.06 7.84
C GLY A 69 -10.17 -3.14 8.52
N PHE A 70 -11.34 -3.69 8.87
CA PHE A 70 -12.37 -2.97 9.63
C PHE A 70 -11.80 -2.38 10.93
N ARG A 71 -10.99 -3.13 11.70
CA ARG A 71 -10.41 -2.64 12.96
C ARG A 71 -9.59 -1.36 12.76
N VAL A 72 -8.76 -1.31 11.73
CA VAL A 72 -7.92 -0.12 11.48
C VAL A 72 -8.75 1.02 10.88
N PHE A 73 -9.50 0.76 9.81
CA PHE A 73 -10.22 1.80 9.09
C PHE A 73 -11.41 2.38 9.86
N TYR A 74 -12.05 1.59 10.72
CA TYR A 74 -13.19 2.06 11.49
C TYR A 74 -12.75 2.75 12.79
N PHE A 75 -11.81 2.20 13.55
CA PHE A 75 -11.51 2.78 14.86
C PHE A 75 -10.46 3.91 14.81
N HIS A 76 -9.63 3.99 13.76
CA HIS A 76 -8.56 4.98 13.72
C HIS A 76 -9.06 6.34 13.17
N PRO A 77 -8.89 7.46 13.91
CA PRO A 77 -9.45 8.76 13.53
C PRO A 77 -9.02 9.28 12.15
N LEU A 78 -7.84 8.88 11.65
CA LEU A 78 -7.37 9.21 10.28
C LEU A 78 -8.42 8.93 9.19
N TRP A 79 -9.09 7.78 9.30
CA TRP A 79 -9.99 7.27 8.28
C TRP A 79 -11.44 7.72 8.50
N GLN A 80 -11.71 8.41 9.61
CA GLN A 80 -13.03 8.92 9.97
C GLN A 80 -12.99 10.43 10.22
N PRO A 81 -13.13 11.27 9.17
CA PRO A 81 -13.02 12.72 9.29
C PRO A 81 -13.98 13.33 10.32
N ARG A 82 -15.21 12.81 10.41
CA ARG A 82 -16.20 13.26 11.41
C ARG A 82 -15.75 12.92 12.84
N TYR A 83 -15.27 11.69 13.06
CA TYR A 83 -14.77 11.27 14.37
C TYR A 83 -13.51 12.05 14.77
N ARG A 84 -12.59 12.30 13.83
CA ARG A 84 -11.43 13.16 14.03
C ARG A 84 -11.83 14.59 14.44
N ARG A 85 -12.74 15.24 13.70
CA ARG A 85 -13.22 16.60 14.03
C ARG A 85 -13.86 16.66 15.41
N TRP A 86 -14.67 15.66 15.75
CA TRP A 86 -15.24 15.53 17.09
C TRP A 86 -14.16 15.33 18.16
N LEU A 87 -13.16 14.48 17.91
CA LEU A 87 -12.09 14.23 18.88
C LEU A 87 -11.25 15.49 19.11
N LEU A 88 -10.98 16.29 18.07
CA LEU A 88 -10.30 17.58 18.14
C LEU A 88 -11.09 18.65 18.93
N SER A 89 -12.42 18.55 19.03
CA SER A 89 -13.24 19.49 19.81
C SER A 89 -13.42 19.06 21.27
N THR A 90 -12.90 17.89 21.66
CA THR A 90 -12.94 17.38 23.03
C THR A 90 -11.57 17.53 23.69
N PRO A 91 -11.49 17.59 25.04
CA PRO A 91 -10.20 17.59 25.76
C PRO A 91 -9.53 16.20 25.79
N TRP A 92 -9.74 15.37 24.76
CA TRP A 92 -9.26 13.99 24.72
C TRP A 92 -7.73 13.93 24.66
N THR A 93 -7.15 13.00 25.41
CA THR A 93 -5.70 12.71 25.40
C THR A 93 -5.42 11.25 25.07
N VAL A 94 -4.19 10.92 24.70
CA VAL A 94 -3.78 9.53 24.37
C VAL A 94 -3.92 8.55 25.55
N ILE A 95 -4.02 9.07 26.78
CA ILE A 95 -4.22 8.27 28.00
C ILE A 95 -5.69 7.81 28.09
N ASP A 96 -6.61 8.58 27.52
CA ASP A 96 -8.03 8.29 27.54
C ASP A 96 -8.39 7.23 26.49
N PRO A 97 -9.24 6.25 26.82
CA PRO A 97 -9.67 5.26 25.84
C PRO A 97 -10.40 5.95 24.69
N LEU A 98 -10.13 5.51 23.46
CA LEU A 98 -10.84 6.01 22.29
C LEU A 98 -12.34 5.73 22.44
N PRO A 99 -13.21 6.77 22.38
CA PRO A 99 -14.65 6.61 22.54
C PRO A 99 -15.27 5.68 21.49
N GLY A 100 -14.69 5.65 20.29
CA GLY A 100 -15.08 4.75 19.22
C GLY A 100 -14.70 3.28 19.46
N GLY A 101 -13.75 2.99 20.34
CA GLY A 101 -13.15 1.66 20.53
C GLY A 101 -11.64 1.64 20.25
N PRO A 102 -10.89 0.65 20.77
CA PRO A 102 -9.44 0.61 20.63
C PRO A 102 -9.02 0.18 19.22
N VAL A 103 -8.14 0.92 18.55
CA VAL A 103 -7.51 0.48 17.27
C VAL A 103 -6.55 -0.69 17.49
N GLN A 104 -5.97 -0.72 18.68
CA GLN A 104 -5.05 -1.73 19.15
C GLN A 104 -5.74 -3.10 19.28
N LEU A 105 -4.99 -4.19 19.03
CA LEU A 105 -5.48 -5.53 19.32
C LEU A 105 -5.83 -5.63 20.81
N ALA A 106 -7.02 -6.14 21.08
CA ALA A 106 -7.58 -6.28 22.40
C ALA A 106 -7.94 -7.76 22.64
N LEU A 107 -8.08 -8.16 23.90
CA LEU A 107 -8.43 -9.56 24.22
C LEU A 107 -9.77 -10.00 23.61
N GLN A 108 -10.66 -9.05 23.33
CA GLN A 108 -11.92 -9.27 22.62
C GLN A 108 -11.69 -9.89 21.23
N ASP A 109 -10.60 -9.54 20.54
CA ASP A 109 -10.29 -10.02 19.18
C ASP A 109 -10.03 -11.54 19.19
N LEU A 110 -9.68 -12.14 20.35
CA LEU A 110 -9.48 -13.59 20.47
C LEU A 110 -10.76 -14.39 20.21
N ILE A 111 -11.93 -13.86 20.55
CA ILE A 111 -13.22 -14.56 20.38
C ILE A 111 -13.54 -14.79 18.89
N PRO A 112 -13.66 -13.75 18.05
CA PRO A 112 -13.97 -13.95 16.63
C PRO A 112 -12.86 -14.73 15.93
N LEU A 113 -11.59 -14.50 16.27
CA LEU A 113 -10.48 -15.26 15.68
C LEU A 113 -10.52 -16.73 16.06
N THR A 114 -10.82 -17.08 17.32
CA THR A 114 -10.95 -18.47 17.74
C THR A 114 -12.14 -19.14 17.03
N LEU A 115 -13.28 -18.46 16.92
CA LEU A 115 -14.45 -19.00 16.22
C LEU A 115 -14.17 -19.24 14.73
N LEU A 116 -13.51 -18.28 14.06
CA LEU A 116 -13.12 -18.40 12.66
C LEU A 116 -12.04 -19.48 12.46
N SER A 117 -11.06 -19.58 13.37
CA SER A 117 -10.05 -20.65 13.37
C SER A 117 -10.68 -22.02 13.54
N LEU A 118 -11.64 -22.17 14.46
CA LEU A 118 -12.36 -23.43 14.68
C LEU A 118 -13.23 -23.80 13.48
N GLY A 119 -13.86 -22.80 12.84
CA GLY A 119 -14.58 -22.98 11.59
C GLY A 119 -13.66 -23.46 10.47
N ALA A 120 -12.51 -22.80 10.29
CA ALA A 120 -11.52 -23.17 9.29
C ALA A 120 -10.86 -24.52 9.56
N SER A 121 -10.55 -24.87 10.82
CA SER A 121 -9.85 -26.12 11.17
C SER A 121 -10.70 -27.37 10.99
N ARG A 122 -12.04 -27.23 10.87
CA ARG A 122 -12.92 -28.35 10.53
C ARG A 122 -12.80 -28.77 9.07
N LEU A 123 -12.12 -27.97 8.26
CA LEU A 123 -11.99 -28.15 6.82
C LEU A 123 -10.58 -28.63 6.54
N GLU A 124 -10.47 -29.79 5.90
CA GLU A 124 -9.17 -30.40 5.61
C GLU A 124 -8.25 -29.42 4.86
N GLY A 125 -6.95 -29.49 5.15
CA GLY A 125 -5.92 -28.64 4.53
C GLY A 125 -5.71 -27.26 5.17
N HIS A 126 -6.55 -26.83 6.13
CA HIS A 126 -6.35 -25.54 6.80
C HIS A 126 -5.81 -25.72 8.21
N HIS A 127 -4.63 -25.14 8.48
CA HIS A 127 -4.09 -25.09 9.83
C HIS A 127 -4.78 -23.99 10.65
N TRP A 128 -5.00 -24.25 11.94
CA TRP A 128 -5.70 -23.34 12.88
C TRP A 128 -5.06 -21.94 12.97
N TYR A 129 -3.77 -21.81 12.65
CA TYR A 129 -3.02 -20.56 12.69
C TYR A 129 -3.15 -19.70 11.42
N VAL A 130 -3.73 -20.22 10.32
CA VAL A 130 -3.86 -19.46 9.06
C VAL A 130 -4.75 -18.25 9.25
N VAL A 131 -5.90 -18.43 9.92
CA VAL A 131 -6.86 -17.36 10.21
C VAL A 131 -6.24 -16.20 11.01
N PRO A 132 -5.65 -16.42 12.22
CA PRO A 132 -5.03 -15.33 12.98
C PRO A 132 -3.81 -14.75 12.27
N GLY A 133 -3.06 -15.56 11.52
CA GLY A 133 -1.94 -15.09 10.70
C GLY A 133 -2.39 -14.09 9.62
N MET A 134 -3.43 -14.43 8.86
CA MET A 134 -3.99 -13.56 7.82
C MET A 134 -4.65 -12.31 8.39
N PHE A 135 -5.34 -12.43 9.54
CA PHE A 135 -5.83 -11.26 10.28
C PHE A 135 -4.68 -10.32 10.66
N ALA A 136 -3.63 -10.85 11.29
CA ALA A 136 -2.50 -10.05 11.72
C ALA A 136 -1.80 -9.38 10.53
N ALA A 137 -1.59 -10.10 9.43
CA ALA A 137 -1.00 -9.57 8.21
C ALA A 137 -1.79 -8.37 7.65
N ILE A 138 -3.11 -8.49 7.51
CA ILE A 138 -3.95 -7.39 7.01
C ILE A 138 -4.03 -6.23 8.01
N TRP A 139 -4.11 -6.50 9.31
CA TRP A 139 -4.10 -5.47 10.34
C TRP A 139 -2.80 -4.66 10.31
N MET A 140 -1.66 -5.33 10.14
CA MET A 140 -0.35 -4.69 10.00
C MET A 140 -0.24 -3.90 8.70
N LEU A 141 -0.72 -4.43 7.57
CA LEU A 141 -0.74 -3.70 6.29
C LEU A 141 -1.57 -2.41 6.37
N ALA A 142 -2.78 -2.48 6.94
CA ALA A 142 -3.60 -1.30 7.13
C ALA A 142 -2.97 -0.29 8.11
N SER A 143 -2.27 -0.79 9.14
CA SER A 143 -1.52 0.05 10.09
C SER A 143 -0.31 0.73 9.44
N LEU A 144 0.41 0.03 8.54
CA LEU A 144 1.50 0.60 7.75
C LEU A 144 1.06 1.82 6.95
N VAL A 145 -0.09 1.72 6.27
CA VAL A 145 -0.67 2.85 5.53
C VAL A 145 -0.97 4.01 6.48
N THR A 146 -1.54 3.71 7.65
CA THR A 146 -1.83 4.71 8.67
C THR A 146 -0.56 5.42 9.15
N PHE A 147 0.52 4.68 9.41
CA PHE A 147 1.80 5.25 9.84
C PHE A 147 2.52 6.03 8.74
N ALA A 148 2.38 5.62 7.48
CA ALA A 148 2.92 6.36 6.34
C ALA A 148 2.22 7.72 6.18
N CYS A 149 0.91 7.78 6.43
CA CYS A 149 0.11 8.99 6.29
C CYS A 149 0.30 10.00 7.44
N VAL A 150 0.17 9.58 8.69
CA VAL A 150 0.15 10.51 9.86
C VAL A 150 1.04 10.10 11.02
N GLY A 151 1.65 8.92 10.94
CA GLY A 151 2.44 8.36 12.03
C GLY A 151 3.94 8.54 11.88
N PRO A 152 4.72 7.88 12.75
CA PRO A 152 6.16 7.82 12.64
C PRO A 152 6.56 7.02 11.39
N ARG A 153 6.90 7.70 10.28
CA ARG A 153 7.30 7.05 9.02
C ARG A 153 8.43 6.02 9.19
N TRP A 154 9.39 6.28 10.08
CA TRP A 154 10.49 5.34 10.37
C TRP A 154 9.98 3.98 10.85
N LEU A 155 8.86 3.95 11.58
CA LEU A 155 8.27 2.71 12.07
C LEU A 155 7.68 1.90 10.92
N ALA A 156 7.14 2.55 9.89
CA ALA A 156 6.68 1.85 8.69
C ALA A 156 7.85 1.13 7.99
N TYR A 157 9.03 1.75 7.90
CA TYR A 157 10.24 1.09 7.37
C TYR A 157 10.62 -0.13 8.22
N VAL A 158 10.62 0.00 9.55
CA VAL A 158 10.93 -1.10 10.47
C VAL A 158 9.94 -2.25 10.31
N LEU A 159 8.64 -1.96 10.28
CA LEU A 159 7.60 -2.97 10.16
C LEU A 159 7.64 -3.70 8.82
N VAL A 160 7.88 -2.99 7.70
CA VAL A 160 8.09 -3.64 6.41
C VAL A 160 9.32 -4.55 6.49
N PHE A 161 10.45 -4.05 7.00
CA PHE A 161 11.68 -4.84 7.14
C PHE A 161 11.45 -6.14 7.95
N LEU A 162 10.72 -6.05 9.06
CA LEU A 162 10.35 -7.21 9.87
C LEU A 162 9.43 -8.18 9.10
N ALA A 163 8.52 -7.67 8.27
CA ALA A 163 7.66 -8.51 7.42
C ALA A 163 8.48 -9.35 6.43
N GLY A 164 9.49 -8.76 5.78
CA GLY A 164 10.47 -9.50 4.98
C GLY A 164 11.20 -10.56 5.82
N GLY A 165 11.61 -10.22 7.04
CA GLY A 165 12.23 -11.18 7.97
C GLY A 165 11.35 -12.40 8.28
N ILE A 166 10.05 -12.21 8.45
CA ILE A 166 9.08 -13.30 8.61
C ILE A 166 9.02 -14.14 7.34
N ALA A 167 8.85 -13.51 6.16
CA ALA A 167 8.79 -14.22 4.89
C ALA A 167 10.04 -15.08 4.66
N ARG A 168 11.23 -14.58 5.02
CA ARG A 168 12.50 -15.29 4.91
C ARG A 168 12.61 -16.49 5.86
N THR A 169 12.12 -16.37 7.10
CA THR A 169 12.33 -17.37 8.16
C THR A 169 11.16 -18.33 8.35
N ALA A 170 9.97 -18.04 7.80
CA ALA A 170 8.74 -18.78 8.08
C ALA A 170 8.83 -20.30 7.83
N LEU A 171 9.55 -20.72 6.79
CA LEU A 171 9.67 -22.14 6.41
C LEU A 171 10.92 -22.82 6.97
N THR A 172 11.99 -22.07 7.23
CA THR A 172 13.27 -22.64 7.68
C THR A 172 13.41 -22.63 9.20
N GLU A 173 12.95 -21.55 9.84
CA GLU A 173 13.18 -21.25 11.26
C GLU A 173 11.90 -20.64 11.88
N PRO A 174 10.83 -21.44 12.03
CA PRO A 174 9.51 -20.94 12.45
C PRO A 174 9.54 -20.26 13.84
N THR A 175 10.45 -20.66 14.73
CA THR A 175 10.63 -20.03 16.04
C THR A 175 11.11 -18.58 15.93
N ILE A 176 12.02 -18.30 14.99
CA ILE A 176 12.49 -16.95 14.70
C ILE A 176 11.36 -16.16 14.05
N ALA A 177 10.65 -16.74 13.07
CA ALA A 177 9.51 -16.10 12.42
C ALA A 177 8.41 -15.68 13.42
N ILE A 178 8.07 -16.56 14.38
CA ILE A 178 7.12 -16.27 15.46
C ILE A 178 7.63 -15.13 16.36
N SER A 179 8.93 -15.14 16.68
CA SER A 179 9.55 -14.08 17.50
C SER A 179 9.50 -12.72 16.79
N ILE A 180 9.83 -12.69 15.49
CA ILE A 180 9.73 -11.49 14.66
C ILE A 180 8.27 -11.02 14.57
N ALA A 181 7.32 -11.94 14.37
CA ALA A 181 5.89 -11.61 14.35
C ALA A 181 5.43 -10.99 15.68
N GLY A 182 5.86 -11.52 16.83
CA GLY A 182 5.59 -10.95 18.15
C GLY A 182 6.14 -9.53 18.30
N ILE A 183 7.40 -9.31 17.88
CA ILE A 183 8.02 -7.97 17.86
C ILE A 183 7.24 -7.03 16.94
N MET A 184 6.83 -7.49 15.76
CA MET A 184 6.09 -6.69 14.77
C MET A 184 4.72 -6.28 15.29
N ILE A 185 4.00 -7.18 15.97
CA ILE A 185 2.73 -6.87 16.64
C ILE A 185 2.95 -5.83 17.73
N ALA A 186 3.93 -6.02 18.62
CA ALA A 186 4.24 -5.06 19.69
C ALA A 186 4.64 -3.68 19.14
N ALA A 187 5.48 -3.65 18.10
CA ALA A 187 5.88 -2.42 17.41
C ALA A 187 4.68 -1.71 16.76
N THR A 188 3.75 -2.45 16.18
CA THR A 188 2.52 -1.88 15.60
C THR A 188 1.62 -1.29 16.67
N GLN A 189 1.46 -1.97 17.82
CA GLN A 189 0.70 -1.47 18.97
C GLN A 189 1.28 -0.16 19.50
N TRP A 190 2.61 -0.13 19.65
CA TRP A 190 3.34 1.06 20.06
C TRP A 190 3.23 2.18 19.01
N GLY A 191 3.27 1.83 17.73
CA GLY A 191 3.08 2.75 16.61
C GLY A 191 1.74 3.48 16.64
N HIS A 192 0.66 2.76 16.93
CA HIS A 192 -0.66 3.37 17.12
C HIS A 192 -0.66 4.35 18.29
N HIS A 193 -0.04 3.99 19.41
CA HIS A 193 0.08 4.89 20.55
C HIS A 193 0.90 6.15 20.21
N LEU A 194 2.05 6.01 19.55
CA LEU A 194 2.88 7.13 19.10
C LEU A 194 2.14 8.02 18.09
N SER A 195 1.45 7.42 17.13
CA SER A 195 0.63 8.13 16.14
C SER A 195 -0.43 8.98 16.84
N LEU A 196 -1.19 8.37 17.77
CA LEU A 196 -2.25 9.04 18.53
C LEU A 196 -1.73 10.07 19.53
N SER A 197 -0.52 9.90 20.07
CA SER A 197 0.09 10.91 20.94
C SER A 197 0.36 12.24 20.21
N LYS A 198 0.51 12.18 18.88
CA LYS A 198 0.70 13.33 17.99
C LYS A 198 -0.59 13.74 17.28
N PHE A 199 -1.75 13.30 17.76
CA PHE A 199 -3.03 13.49 17.11
C PHE A 199 -3.33 14.95 16.73
N HIS A 200 -3.01 15.89 17.63
CA HIS A 200 -3.22 17.33 17.41
C HIS A 200 -2.29 17.92 16.35
N ASP A 201 -1.15 17.29 16.09
CA ASP A 201 -0.17 17.73 15.08
C ASP A 201 -0.46 17.13 13.69
N TRP A 202 -1.47 16.27 13.57
CA TRP A 202 -1.84 15.72 12.28
C TRP A 202 -2.36 16.84 11.37
N ALA A 203 -1.65 17.07 10.28
CA ALA A 203 -2.14 17.81 9.13
C ALA A 203 -2.33 16.83 7.95
N PRO A 204 -3.40 16.01 7.90
CA PRO A 204 -3.67 15.15 6.76
C PRO A 204 -4.17 16.04 5.61
N GLU A 205 -3.22 16.57 4.85
CA GLU A 205 -3.46 17.49 3.72
C GLU A 205 -4.38 16.86 2.64
N TRP A 206 -4.53 15.53 2.61
CA TRP A 206 -5.21 14.78 1.55
C TRP A 206 -6.69 14.48 1.80
N ASN A 207 -7.20 14.63 3.03
CA ASN A 207 -8.55 14.18 3.41
C ASN A 207 -9.53 15.30 3.77
N GLU A 208 -9.08 16.55 3.76
CA GLU A 208 -9.95 17.71 3.88
C GLU A 208 -10.39 18.17 2.49
N LYS A 209 -11.13 17.30 1.79
CA LYS A 209 -12.14 17.86 0.88
C LYS A 209 -13.13 18.57 1.81
N PRO A 210 -13.30 19.90 1.70
CA PRO A 210 -14.22 20.60 2.58
C PRO A 210 -15.58 19.91 2.47
N GLY A 211 -16.06 19.35 3.58
CA GLY A 211 -17.42 18.85 3.62
C GLY A 211 -18.36 20.01 3.34
N PHE A 212 -19.58 19.74 2.88
CA PHE A 212 -20.60 20.79 2.65
C PHE A 212 -20.79 21.71 3.87
N ASP A 213 -20.55 21.18 5.09
CA ASP A 213 -20.58 21.94 6.35
C ASP A 213 -19.36 22.85 6.57
N ASP A 214 -18.16 22.47 6.08
CA ASP A 214 -16.93 23.28 6.16
C ASP A 214 -16.93 24.42 5.12
N VAL A 215 -17.64 24.24 4.00
CA VAL A 215 -17.90 25.28 2.99
C VAL A 215 -18.66 26.47 3.59
N LEU A 216 -19.48 26.22 4.61
CA LEU A 216 -20.28 27.26 5.24
C LEU A 216 -19.58 27.98 6.39
N THR A 217 -18.50 27.45 6.97
CA THR A 217 -18.07 27.89 8.31
C THR A 217 -16.63 28.40 8.48
N SER A 218 -15.57 27.93 7.81
CA SER A 218 -14.22 28.45 8.19
C SER A 218 -13.02 28.24 7.28
N ASN A 219 -13.14 28.13 5.94
CA ASN A 219 -11.93 28.20 5.09
C ASN A 219 -12.20 28.81 3.71
N THR A 220 -12.63 30.07 3.71
CA THR A 220 -12.76 30.86 2.47
C THR A 220 -11.45 30.92 1.68
N GLU A 221 -10.28 30.90 2.33
CA GLU A 221 -8.98 31.03 1.64
C GLU A 221 -8.58 29.76 0.88
N ALA A 222 -8.63 28.57 1.50
CA ALA A 222 -8.27 27.32 0.82
C ALA A 222 -9.29 26.96 -0.29
N ILE A 223 -10.57 27.26 -0.06
CA ILE A 223 -11.61 27.11 -1.08
C ILE A 223 -11.41 28.16 -2.17
N ALA A 224 -11.13 29.42 -1.84
CA ALA A 224 -10.83 30.44 -2.83
C ALA A 224 -9.56 30.13 -3.61
N GLU A 225 -8.55 29.48 -3.03
CA GLU A 225 -7.34 29.06 -3.70
C GLU A 225 -7.61 27.89 -4.66
N HIS A 226 -8.30 26.85 -4.22
CA HIS A 226 -8.69 25.74 -5.12
C HIS A 226 -9.68 26.21 -6.20
N GLN A 227 -10.61 27.12 -5.86
CA GLN A 227 -11.50 27.74 -6.83
C GLN A 227 -10.70 28.64 -7.78
N MET A 228 -9.78 29.48 -7.30
CA MET A 228 -8.87 30.26 -8.13
C MET A 228 -8.09 29.36 -9.08
N GLN A 229 -7.53 28.26 -8.61
CA GLN A 229 -6.82 27.29 -9.45
C GLN A 229 -7.73 26.74 -10.54
N SER A 230 -8.98 26.39 -10.21
CA SER A 230 -9.96 25.96 -11.22
C SER A 230 -10.44 27.09 -12.14
N LEU A 231 -10.42 28.34 -11.67
CA LEU A 231 -10.85 29.54 -12.41
C LEU A 231 -9.76 30.04 -13.37
N LEU A 232 -8.48 29.79 -13.08
CA LEU A 232 -7.36 30.16 -13.94
C LEU A 232 -7.49 29.53 -15.34
N GLY A 233 -8.16 28.38 -15.44
CA GLY A 233 -8.44 27.70 -16.70
C GLY A 233 -7.16 27.26 -17.42
N TRP A 234 -7.32 26.66 -18.60
CA TRP A 234 -6.18 26.32 -19.43
C TRP A 234 -5.62 27.59 -20.11
N PRO A 235 -4.29 27.82 -20.12
CA PRO A 235 -3.20 26.96 -19.64
C PRO A 235 -2.70 27.26 -18.22
N PHE A 236 -3.21 28.30 -17.56
CA PHE A 236 -2.65 28.83 -16.31
C PHE A 236 -2.79 27.89 -15.11
N GLU A 237 -3.78 26.98 -15.13
CA GLU A 237 -3.91 25.91 -14.13
C GLU A 237 -2.63 25.07 -14.00
N GLN A 238 -1.92 24.82 -15.11
CA GLN A 238 -0.68 24.03 -15.10
C GLN A 238 0.52 24.80 -14.54
N MET A 239 0.45 26.13 -14.51
CA MET A 239 1.48 27.00 -13.95
C MET A 239 1.23 27.32 -12.47
N ALA A 240 0.10 26.87 -11.90
CA ALA A 240 -0.23 27.12 -10.51
C ALA A 240 0.89 26.56 -9.60
N PRO A 241 1.34 27.32 -8.59
CA PRO A 241 2.42 26.93 -7.69
C PRO A 241 1.97 25.85 -6.70
N ASP A 242 1.52 24.69 -7.16
CA ASP A 242 1.28 23.52 -6.30
C ASP A 242 2.60 22.74 -6.12
N LEU A 243 3.58 23.42 -5.51
CA LEU A 243 4.93 22.89 -5.29
C LEU A 243 4.92 21.57 -4.50
N LYS A 244 3.90 21.33 -3.67
CA LYS A 244 3.80 20.13 -2.84
C LYS A 244 3.39 18.89 -3.65
N LYS A 245 2.52 19.06 -4.65
CA LYS A 245 2.03 17.94 -5.48
C LYS A 245 3.09 17.35 -6.40
N TYR A 246 4.12 18.12 -6.73
CA TYR A 246 5.13 17.74 -7.72
C TYR A 246 6.50 17.36 -7.12
N GLN A 247 6.63 17.31 -5.79
CA GLN A 247 7.83 16.76 -5.15
C GLN A 247 7.84 15.24 -5.26
N THR A 248 8.40 14.73 -6.34
CA THR A 248 8.51 13.28 -6.59
C THR A 248 9.85 12.72 -6.14
N LEU A 249 10.89 13.55 -6.10
CA LEU A 249 12.21 13.13 -5.63
C LEU A 249 12.25 12.99 -4.12
N LEU A 250 12.67 11.81 -3.69
CA LEU A 250 13.00 11.58 -2.30
C LEU A 250 14.39 12.18 -2.01
N LYS A 251 14.58 12.65 -0.78
CA LYS A 251 15.93 12.95 -0.29
C LYS A 251 16.83 11.73 -0.51
N PRO A 252 18.10 11.88 -0.92
CA PRO A 252 18.95 10.74 -1.27
C PRO A 252 19.01 9.64 -0.21
N TRP A 253 19.06 10.02 1.08
CA TRP A 253 19.03 9.08 2.18
C TRP A 253 17.71 8.30 2.28
N THR A 254 16.57 8.98 2.10
CA THR A 254 15.24 8.34 2.08
C THR A 254 15.09 7.43 0.87
N GLY A 255 15.58 7.84 -0.30
CA GLY A 255 15.61 7.02 -1.50
C GLY A 255 16.49 5.77 -1.34
N PHE A 256 17.65 5.91 -0.70
CA PHE A 256 18.53 4.79 -0.36
C PHE A 256 17.85 3.79 0.57
N LEU A 257 17.24 4.26 1.67
CA LEU A 257 16.52 3.40 2.60
C LEU A 257 15.33 2.69 1.95
N LEU A 258 14.58 3.39 1.09
CA LEU A 258 13.50 2.79 0.32
C LEU A 258 14.01 1.71 -0.64
N ALA A 259 15.08 2.00 -1.38
CA ALA A 259 15.70 1.06 -2.31
C ALA A 259 16.21 -0.19 -1.61
N LEU A 260 16.88 -0.02 -0.45
CA LEU A 260 17.35 -1.12 0.38
C LEU A 260 16.18 -1.96 0.89
N LEU A 261 15.10 -1.32 1.35
CA LEU A 261 13.91 -2.00 1.84
C LEU A 261 13.23 -2.82 0.73
N VAL A 262 13.04 -2.24 -0.46
CA VAL A 262 12.42 -2.95 -1.60
C VAL A 262 13.28 -4.16 -2.03
N ALA A 263 14.60 -4.00 -2.05
CA ALA A 263 15.51 -5.09 -2.35
C ALA A 263 15.51 -6.20 -1.28
N TRP A 264 15.40 -5.81 0.00
CA TRP A 264 15.26 -6.74 1.12
C TRP A 264 13.96 -7.55 1.03
N GLU A 265 12.83 -6.89 0.80
CA GLU A 265 11.55 -7.57 0.63
C GLU A 265 11.57 -8.54 -0.56
N TYR A 266 12.14 -8.10 -1.69
CA TYR A 266 12.31 -8.94 -2.85
C TYR A 266 13.16 -10.18 -2.55
N ASP A 267 14.30 -10.01 -1.88
CA ASP A 267 15.15 -11.14 -1.45
C ASP A 267 14.37 -12.14 -0.59
N CYS A 268 13.62 -11.64 0.39
CA CYS A 268 12.84 -12.45 1.30
C CYS A 268 11.73 -13.24 0.58
N ILE A 269 10.99 -12.59 -0.32
CA ILE A 269 9.92 -13.21 -1.12
C ILE A 269 10.49 -14.30 -2.03
N ILE A 270 11.58 -14.02 -2.75
CA ILE A 270 12.18 -15.02 -3.67
C ILE A 270 12.71 -16.23 -2.91
N HIS A 271 13.29 -16.03 -1.72
CA HIS A 271 13.70 -17.16 -0.88
C HIS A 271 12.51 -17.97 -0.35
N LEU A 272 11.41 -17.31 0.05
CA LEU A 272 10.18 -17.99 0.43
C LEU A 272 9.65 -18.83 -0.74
N MET A 273 9.56 -18.25 -1.94
CA MET A 273 9.12 -18.96 -3.15
C MET A 273 10.03 -20.13 -3.49
N ALA A 274 11.35 -19.95 -3.44
CA ALA A 274 12.33 -21.02 -3.69
C ALA A 274 12.17 -22.18 -2.69
N ALA A 275 11.89 -21.87 -1.42
CA ALA A 275 11.66 -22.87 -0.38
C ALA A 275 10.34 -23.64 -0.61
N ILE A 276 9.29 -22.96 -1.07
CA ILE A 276 8.00 -23.58 -1.43
C ILE A 276 8.15 -24.50 -2.65
N GLU A 277 8.78 -24.00 -3.72
CA GLU A 277 8.90 -24.74 -5.00
C GLU A 277 9.96 -25.84 -4.96
N ARG A 278 10.88 -25.82 -3.98
CA ARG A 278 12.03 -26.73 -3.86
C ARG A 278 12.89 -26.78 -5.13
N ARG A 279 12.90 -25.70 -5.91
CA ARG A 279 13.65 -25.59 -7.16
C ARG A 279 14.66 -24.47 -7.09
N PRO A 280 15.89 -24.67 -7.59
CA PRO A 280 16.87 -23.60 -7.68
C PRO A 280 16.38 -22.58 -8.71
N ILE A 281 16.22 -21.33 -8.28
CA ILE A 281 15.82 -20.24 -9.17
C ILE A 281 17.07 -19.69 -9.85
N GLY A 282 17.13 -19.80 -11.18
CA GLY A 282 18.25 -19.29 -11.98
C GLY A 282 18.28 -17.76 -12.05
N PHE A 283 19.49 -17.19 -12.10
CA PHE A 283 19.67 -15.73 -12.17
C PHE A 283 19.07 -15.11 -13.44
N LEU A 284 19.11 -15.79 -14.59
CA LEU A 284 18.63 -15.22 -15.85
C LEU A 284 17.14 -14.86 -15.79
N GLY A 285 16.31 -15.73 -15.20
CA GLY A 285 14.87 -15.46 -15.03
C GLY A 285 14.61 -14.29 -14.07
N LEU A 286 15.24 -14.32 -12.89
CA LEU A 286 15.10 -13.24 -11.90
C LEU A 286 15.63 -11.90 -12.41
N GLY A 287 16.79 -11.91 -13.06
CA GLY A 287 17.40 -10.73 -13.65
C GLY A 287 16.53 -10.12 -14.76
N THR A 288 15.94 -10.95 -15.62
CA THR A 288 15.00 -10.49 -16.66
C THR A 288 13.74 -9.88 -16.06
N PHE A 289 13.19 -10.49 -15.00
CA PHE A 289 12.04 -9.94 -14.28
C PHE A 289 12.35 -8.57 -13.67
N VAL A 290 13.46 -8.45 -12.93
CA VAL A 290 13.92 -7.18 -12.34
C VAL A 290 14.21 -6.13 -13.42
N GLY A 291 14.84 -6.53 -14.53
CA GLY A 291 15.05 -5.65 -15.68
C GLY A 291 13.74 -5.13 -16.28
N GLY A 292 12.72 -6.00 -16.38
CA GLY A 292 11.37 -5.62 -16.79
C GLY A 292 10.73 -4.58 -15.87
N ILE A 293 10.88 -4.73 -14.54
CA ILE A 293 10.43 -3.72 -13.55
C ILE A 293 11.11 -2.38 -13.84
N GLY A 294 12.43 -2.37 -14.03
CA GLY A 294 13.17 -1.13 -14.30
C GLY A 294 12.77 -0.44 -15.61
N VAL A 295 12.50 -1.20 -16.68
CA VAL A 295 11.94 -0.67 -17.94
C VAL A 295 10.56 -0.03 -17.70
N GLY A 296 9.71 -0.70 -16.92
CA GLY A 296 8.39 -0.19 -16.54
C GLY A 296 8.47 1.11 -15.73
N LEU A 297 9.30 1.15 -14.69
CA LEU A 297 9.51 2.35 -13.86
C LEU A 297 10.11 3.52 -14.67
N SER A 298 11.08 3.23 -15.55
CA SER A 298 11.66 4.23 -16.46
C SER A 298 10.60 4.84 -17.38
N SER A 299 9.72 4.00 -17.93
CA SER A 299 8.64 4.40 -18.82
C SER A 299 7.55 5.21 -18.10
N LEU A 300 7.13 4.77 -16.90
CA LEU A 300 6.19 5.50 -16.05
C LEU A 300 6.72 6.88 -15.65
N ARG A 301 8.00 6.94 -15.27
CA ARG A 301 8.68 8.20 -14.94
C ARG A 301 8.71 9.14 -16.14
N LEU A 302 9.14 8.65 -17.31
CA LEU A 302 9.17 9.46 -18.52
C LEU A 302 7.77 9.94 -18.93
N PHE A 303 6.77 9.07 -18.86
CA PHE A 303 5.38 9.42 -19.15
C PHE A 303 4.86 10.52 -18.22
N GLY A 304 5.19 10.45 -16.92
CA GLY A 304 4.84 11.48 -15.95
C GLY A 304 5.36 12.87 -16.34
N PHE A 305 6.60 12.97 -16.83
CA PHE A 305 7.14 14.25 -17.29
C PHE A 305 6.54 14.73 -18.62
N LEU A 306 6.34 13.81 -19.57
CA LEU A 306 5.80 14.16 -20.89
C LEU A 306 4.30 14.44 -20.88
N ASN A 307 3.59 14.05 -19.83
CA ASN A 307 2.16 14.33 -19.72
C ASN A 307 1.92 15.83 -19.50
N GLY A 308 1.29 16.48 -20.47
CA GLY A 308 1.07 17.93 -20.47
C GLY A 308 2.24 18.75 -21.05
N HIS A 309 3.37 18.14 -21.41
CA HIS A 309 4.55 18.86 -21.88
C HIS A 309 5.09 18.32 -23.20
N ALA A 310 5.47 19.21 -24.11
CA ALA A 310 6.04 18.86 -25.41
C ALA A 310 7.40 19.55 -25.63
N PRO A 311 8.31 18.96 -26.43
CA PRO A 311 9.58 19.60 -26.74
C PRO A 311 9.34 20.90 -27.53
N PRO A 312 10.17 21.94 -27.35
CA PRO A 312 9.99 23.22 -28.04
C PRO A 312 10.24 23.11 -29.55
N LEU A 313 11.15 22.23 -29.95
CA LEU A 313 11.39 21.87 -31.35
C LEU A 313 11.03 20.41 -31.58
N THR A 314 10.38 20.13 -32.72
CA THR A 314 10.19 18.75 -33.20
C THR A 314 11.54 18.09 -33.50
N LEU A 315 11.59 16.76 -33.55
CA LEU A 315 12.82 16.03 -33.89
C LEU A 315 13.43 16.53 -35.23
N MET A 316 12.58 16.74 -36.23
CA MET A 316 13.02 17.29 -37.52
C MET A 316 13.52 18.74 -37.39
N GLY A 317 12.89 19.55 -36.55
CA GLY A 317 13.36 20.90 -36.23
C GLY A 317 14.73 20.90 -35.57
N ARG A 318 15.00 19.96 -34.65
CA ARG A 318 16.31 19.78 -34.01
C ARG A 318 17.41 19.42 -35.02
N ILE A 319 17.11 18.49 -35.94
CA ILE A 319 18.05 18.09 -37.00
C ILE A 319 18.34 19.28 -37.93
N LYS A 320 17.30 19.97 -38.42
CA LYS A 320 17.46 21.11 -39.35
C LYS A 320 18.21 22.29 -38.74
N THR A 321 18.02 22.53 -37.44
CA THR A 321 18.68 23.66 -36.73
C THR A 321 20.05 23.29 -36.16
N GLY A 322 20.49 22.04 -36.27
CA GLY A 322 21.73 21.55 -35.64
C GLY A 322 21.67 21.49 -34.11
N ARG A 323 20.51 21.71 -33.50
CA ARG A 323 20.29 21.70 -32.04
C ARG A 323 19.70 20.36 -31.61
N LEU A 324 20.51 19.30 -31.70
CA LEU A 324 20.07 17.94 -31.32
C LEU A 324 19.69 17.86 -29.83
N ILE A 325 20.50 18.49 -28.98
CA ILE A 325 20.27 18.57 -27.55
C ILE A 325 19.72 19.95 -27.20
N ILE A 326 18.60 19.98 -26.48
CA ILE A 326 17.97 21.19 -25.94
C ILE A 326 18.23 21.22 -24.44
N PRO A 327 19.15 22.09 -23.97
CA PRO A 327 19.39 22.27 -22.55
C PRO A 327 18.09 22.61 -21.81
N GLY A 328 17.88 22.01 -20.65
CA GLY A 328 16.66 22.15 -19.85
C GLY A 328 15.55 21.17 -20.21
N TYR A 329 15.27 20.92 -21.50
CA TYR A 329 14.27 19.92 -21.89
C TYR A 329 14.81 18.50 -21.83
N ASP A 330 15.94 18.23 -22.49
CA ASP A 330 16.44 16.85 -22.67
C ASP A 330 16.98 16.22 -21.38
N TYR A 331 17.17 17.03 -20.34
CA TYR A 331 17.56 16.58 -19.01
C TYR A 331 16.59 15.53 -18.43
N VAL A 332 15.31 15.60 -18.82
CA VAL A 332 14.25 14.66 -18.43
C VAL A 332 14.54 13.20 -18.83
N PHE A 333 15.33 12.99 -19.88
CA PHE A 333 15.63 11.64 -20.38
C PHE A 333 16.79 10.97 -19.64
N ILE A 334 17.57 11.71 -18.85
CA ILE A 334 18.77 11.17 -18.20
C ILE A 334 18.41 10.07 -17.19
N ALA A 335 17.50 10.36 -16.25
CA ALA A 335 17.10 9.37 -15.25
C ALA A 335 16.46 8.11 -15.88
N PRO A 336 15.46 8.21 -16.78
CA PRO A 336 14.94 7.06 -17.52
C PRO A 336 16.00 6.27 -18.29
N ALA A 337 16.93 6.95 -18.97
CA ALA A 337 18.00 6.31 -19.73
C ALA A 337 18.99 5.55 -18.84
N LEU A 338 19.39 6.13 -17.69
CA LEU A 338 20.25 5.46 -16.71
C LEU A 338 19.57 4.22 -16.13
N VAL A 339 18.29 4.33 -15.78
CA VAL A 339 17.51 3.18 -15.27
C VAL A 339 17.40 2.11 -16.34
N LEU A 340 17.12 2.46 -17.59
CA LEU A 340 17.04 1.52 -18.71
C LEU A 340 18.38 0.84 -18.98
N LEU A 341 19.47 1.59 -18.94
CA LEU A 341 20.83 1.08 -19.11
C LEU A 341 21.19 0.08 -18.00
N VAL A 342 20.94 0.42 -16.74
CA VAL A 342 21.16 -0.50 -15.60
C VAL A 342 20.26 -1.72 -15.70
N SER A 343 19.00 -1.56 -16.09
CA SER A 343 18.03 -2.66 -16.20
C SER A 343 18.38 -3.66 -17.32
N THR A 344 19.05 -3.22 -18.38
CA THR A 344 19.41 -4.05 -19.54
C THR A 344 20.85 -4.56 -19.46
N ILE A 345 21.82 -3.65 -19.39
CA ILE A 345 23.24 -3.98 -19.32
C ILE A 345 23.60 -4.56 -17.94
N GLY A 346 22.99 -4.06 -16.87
CA GLY A 346 23.27 -4.51 -15.50
C GLY A 346 22.91 -5.98 -15.27
N VAL A 347 21.89 -6.53 -15.93
CA VAL A 347 21.59 -7.97 -15.90
C VAL A 347 22.74 -8.77 -16.50
N GLY A 348 23.23 -8.36 -17.67
CA GLY A 348 24.37 -9.00 -18.33
C GLY A 348 25.66 -8.92 -17.49
N LEU A 349 25.98 -7.75 -16.95
CA LEU A 349 27.16 -7.57 -16.11
C LEU A 349 27.07 -8.35 -14.79
N ALA A 350 25.91 -8.34 -14.13
CA ALA A 350 25.71 -9.05 -12.87
C ALA A 350 25.81 -10.58 -13.03
N HIS A 351 25.59 -11.12 -14.24
CA HIS A 351 25.80 -12.54 -14.52
C HIS A 351 27.23 -12.99 -14.18
N PHE A 352 28.23 -12.17 -14.50
CA PHE A 352 29.65 -12.47 -14.32
C PHE A 352 30.18 -12.32 -12.89
N ILE A 353 29.39 -11.75 -11.98
CA ILE A 353 29.80 -11.58 -10.57
C ILE A 353 29.66 -12.94 -9.85
N PRO A 354 30.62 -13.41 -9.03
CA PRO A 354 30.53 -14.70 -8.35
C PRO A 354 29.66 -14.64 -7.08
N LEU A 355 28.41 -14.19 -7.20
CA LEU A 355 27.44 -14.10 -6.11
C LEU A 355 26.22 -15.02 -6.33
N PRO A 356 25.49 -15.40 -5.26
CA PRO A 356 24.21 -16.09 -5.38
C PRO A 356 23.21 -15.34 -6.28
N PRO A 357 22.42 -16.05 -7.12
CA PRO A 357 21.43 -15.45 -8.02
C PRO A 357 20.49 -14.43 -7.37
N ILE A 358 19.99 -14.75 -6.17
CA ILE A 358 19.01 -13.91 -5.49
C ILE A 358 19.65 -12.58 -5.07
N LEU A 359 20.84 -12.62 -4.44
CA LEU A 359 21.58 -11.42 -4.04
C LEU A 359 21.92 -10.51 -5.23
N LYS A 360 22.29 -11.08 -6.38
CA LYS A 360 22.52 -10.30 -7.61
C LYS A 360 21.26 -9.56 -8.05
N ALA A 361 20.12 -10.25 -8.08
CA ALA A 361 18.85 -9.68 -8.51
C ALA A 361 18.37 -8.60 -7.52
N SER A 362 18.49 -8.84 -6.22
CA SER A 362 18.15 -7.87 -5.16
C SER A 362 19.03 -6.61 -5.25
N GLY A 363 20.35 -6.76 -5.44
CA GLY A 363 21.27 -5.62 -5.62
C GLY A 363 20.98 -4.81 -6.89
N LEU A 364 20.59 -5.49 -7.98
CA LEU A 364 20.14 -4.81 -9.20
C LEU A 364 18.84 -4.03 -8.96
N LEU A 365 17.86 -4.63 -8.30
CA LEU A 365 16.59 -3.96 -7.95
C LEU A 365 16.82 -2.75 -7.05
N MET A 366 17.70 -2.87 -6.05
CA MET A 366 18.12 -1.75 -5.19
C MET A 366 18.65 -0.59 -6.03
N THR A 367 19.56 -0.87 -6.98
CA THR A 367 20.15 0.15 -7.84
C THR A 367 19.09 0.83 -8.71
N ILE A 368 18.18 0.06 -9.29
CA ILE A 368 17.07 0.57 -10.10
C ILE A 368 16.17 1.50 -9.27
N VAL A 369 15.69 1.05 -8.11
CA VAL A 369 14.79 1.85 -7.25
C VAL A 369 15.49 3.10 -6.74
N PHE A 370 16.78 3.00 -6.39
CA PHE A 370 17.57 4.16 -5.98
C PHE A 370 17.65 5.19 -7.11
N LEU A 371 18.08 4.78 -8.32
CA LEU A 371 18.16 5.67 -9.47
C LEU A 371 16.80 6.30 -9.82
N VAL A 372 15.72 5.53 -9.80
CA VAL A 372 14.36 6.03 -10.04
C VAL A 372 13.91 7.02 -8.96
N SER A 373 14.37 6.92 -7.72
CA SER A 373 13.88 7.77 -6.62
C SER A 373 14.73 9.01 -6.36
N THR A 374 16.01 9.00 -6.74
CA THR A 374 16.96 10.08 -6.39
C THR A 374 17.56 10.81 -7.59
N THR A 375 17.46 10.25 -8.80
CA THR A 375 18.11 10.87 -9.97
C THR A 375 17.27 12.05 -10.48
N PRO A 376 17.83 13.26 -10.61
CA PRO A 376 17.13 14.41 -11.16
C PRO A 376 16.81 14.28 -12.66
N PRO A 377 15.92 15.13 -13.23
CA PRO A 377 15.19 16.23 -12.58
C PRO A 377 14.06 15.75 -11.67
N ASP A 378 13.61 16.60 -10.74
CA ASP A 378 12.30 16.45 -10.10
C ASP A 378 11.18 16.91 -11.04
N LEU A 379 9.98 16.38 -10.87
CA LEU A 379 8.81 16.80 -11.66
C LEU A 379 8.51 18.29 -11.47
N ALA A 380 8.60 18.78 -10.23
CA ALA A 380 8.47 20.21 -9.93
C ALA A 380 9.53 21.05 -10.67
N GLU A 381 10.80 20.66 -10.58
CA GLU A 381 11.90 21.35 -11.26
C GLU A 381 11.69 21.37 -12.77
N PHE A 382 11.32 20.22 -13.37
CA PHE A 382 11.03 20.16 -14.80
C PHE A 382 9.85 21.06 -15.20
N HIS A 383 8.79 21.15 -14.39
CA HIS A 383 7.64 22.03 -14.66
C HIS A 383 8.01 23.51 -14.61
N TYR A 384 8.80 23.95 -13.64
CA TYR A 384 9.09 25.38 -13.47
C TYR A 384 10.28 25.88 -14.29
N THR A 385 11.29 25.04 -14.53
CA THR A 385 12.53 25.45 -15.19
C THR A 385 12.77 24.73 -16.52
N GLY A 386 11.91 23.79 -16.90
CA GLY A 386 12.04 23.07 -18.16
C GLY A 386 11.75 23.98 -19.35
N ASN A 387 12.65 23.96 -20.35
CA ASN A 387 12.43 24.61 -21.64
C ASN A 387 11.45 23.81 -22.50
N HIS A 388 10.21 23.62 -22.04
CA HIS A 388 9.17 22.85 -22.71
C HIS A 388 8.00 23.74 -23.16
N ARG A 389 7.15 23.21 -24.05
CA ARG A 389 5.85 23.81 -24.38
C ARG A 389 4.77 23.14 -23.57
N ILE A 390 3.91 23.92 -22.95
CA ILE A 390 2.71 23.44 -22.27
C ILE A 390 1.70 22.98 -23.32
N THR A 391 1.12 21.80 -23.10
CA THR A 391 0.07 21.22 -23.93
C THR A 391 -1.11 20.79 -23.06
N PRO A 392 -2.34 20.74 -23.61
CA PRO A 392 -3.49 20.23 -22.85
C PRO A 392 -3.22 18.79 -22.39
N ASP A 393 -3.39 18.56 -21.09
CA ASP A 393 -3.32 17.24 -20.47
C ASP A 393 -4.39 16.32 -21.10
N MET A 394 -4.17 15.00 -21.11
CA MET A 394 -5.10 14.03 -21.65
C MET A 394 -6.51 14.17 -21.06
N LYS A 395 -6.63 14.44 -19.75
CA LYS A 395 -7.94 14.64 -19.11
C LYS A 395 -8.72 15.82 -19.72
N GLN A 396 -8.03 16.93 -19.96
CA GLN A 396 -8.63 18.12 -20.58
C GLN A 396 -8.98 17.88 -22.05
N ARG A 397 -8.22 17.03 -22.76
CA ARG A 397 -8.61 16.61 -24.12
C ARG A 397 -9.93 15.85 -24.08
N THR A 398 -10.07 14.89 -23.17
CA THR A 398 -11.31 14.11 -23.02
C THR A 398 -12.50 14.99 -22.65
N SER A 399 -12.36 15.96 -21.73
CA SER A 399 -13.46 16.88 -21.40
C SER A 399 -13.86 17.78 -22.57
N ASN A 400 -12.89 18.26 -23.36
CA ASN A 400 -13.17 19.08 -24.54
C ASN A 400 -13.84 18.30 -25.67
N PHE A 401 -13.63 16.98 -25.75
CA PHE A 401 -14.39 16.13 -26.67
C PHE A 401 -15.85 15.97 -26.21
N LEU A 402 -16.11 15.84 -24.91
CA LEU A 402 -17.46 15.62 -24.36
C LEU A 402 -18.37 16.85 -24.35
N ILE A 403 -17.84 18.07 -24.49
CA ILE A 403 -18.62 19.32 -24.50
C ILE A 403 -19.06 19.70 -25.94
N LYS A 404 -18.52 19.03 -26.96
CA LYS A 404 -18.80 19.35 -28.38
C LYS A 404 -19.98 18.58 -28.99
N ASP A 405 -20.57 17.67 -28.24
CA ASP A 405 -21.81 16.95 -28.57
C ASP A 405 -22.94 17.39 -27.62
#